data_AF-A0A1G5XWT3-F1
#
_entry.id   AF-A0A1G5XWT3-F1
#
_cell.length_a   1.000
_cell.length_b   1.000
_cell.length_c   1.000
_cell.angle_alpha   90.00
_cell.angle_beta   90.00
_cell.angle_gamma   90.00
#
_symmetry.space_group_name_H-M   'P 1'
#
loop_
_entity.id
_entity.type
_entity.pdbx_description
1 polymer ?
#
loop_
_entity_poly.entity_id
_entity_poly.type
_entity_poly.pdbx_seq_one_letter_code
_entity_poly.pdbx_strand_id
1 'polypeptide(L)'
;MLQKKGVKLSIGIIAGIIIGIITVLAIIYIFLLKFFFGGPVKKIEDVNKYEETILKYTSGDSINHVHTGFITFPESIPESAFESGSEPEFYFEYRDTWDVPTCEVYLKCQYDDTDYASELSRLQYTSKSFKGYKNTNSLVYDDTARFSHPVYIAIDHHSYSYEYAMDLGNNSIVYIYTSWKKALDDIKKIPTEYLPKDFEDSMTADKAAFFAEGNYDIYEAPNPSGPQHTGAVDYTR
;
A
#
# COMPACT_ATOMS: atom_id res chain seq x y z
N MET A 1 61.86 16.89 -29.92
CA MET A 1 61.11 16.89 -28.64
C MET A 1 59.69 17.48 -28.73
N LEU A 2 59.40 18.45 -29.62
CA LEU A 2 58.07 19.06 -29.78
C LEU A 2 56.96 18.09 -30.26
N GLN A 3 57.28 17.15 -31.14
CA GLN A 3 56.30 16.20 -31.70
C GLN A 3 55.71 15.23 -30.65
N LYS A 4 56.49 14.83 -29.64
CA LYS A 4 56.03 13.97 -28.52
C LYS A 4 55.10 14.70 -27.54
N LYS A 5 55.18 16.03 -27.43
CA LYS A 5 54.30 16.83 -26.55
C LYS A 5 52.91 17.02 -27.15
N GLY A 6 52.82 17.27 -28.47
CA GLY A 6 51.53 17.39 -29.17
C GLY A 6 50.72 16.09 -29.13
N VAL A 7 51.36 14.94 -29.35
CA VAL A 7 50.69 13.62 -29.30
C VAL A 7 50.14 13.31 -27.90
N LYS A 8 50.88 13.62 -26.82
CA LYS A 8 50.39 13.44 -25.44
C LYS A 8 49.22 14.38 -25.10
N LEU A 9 49.24 15.61 -25.61
CA LEU A 9 48.15 16.57 -25.42
C LEU A 9 46.89 16.12 -26.17
N SER A 10 47.02 15.64 -27.40
CA SER A 10 45.90 15.10 -28.20
C SER A 10 45.30 13.84 -27.58
N ILE A 11 46.12 12.93 -27.04
CA ILE A 11 45.63 11.72 -26.32
C ILE A 11 44.87 12.12 -25.06
N GLY A 12 45.35 13.12 -24.30
CA GLY A 12 44.65 13.62 -23.12
C GLY A 12 43.28 14.23 -23.43
N ILE A 13 43.17 14.99 -24.52
CA ILE A 13 41.89 15.57 -24.98
C ILE A 13 40.91 14.48 -25.40
N ILE A 14 41.36 13.49 -26.20
CA ILE A 14 40.51 12.38 -26.65
C ILE A 14 40.04 11.53 -25.47
N ALA A 15 40.93 11.21 -24.53
CA ALA A 15 40.56 10.48 -23.31
C ALA A 15 39.53 11.26 -22.47
N GLY A 16 39.70 12.58 -22.34
CA GLY A 16 38.74 13.44 -21.64
C GLY A 16 37.36 13.46 -22.30
N ILE A 17 37.30 13.52 -23.63
CA ILE A 17 36.02 13.47 -24.38
C ILE A 17 35.33 12.12 -24.18
N ILE A 18 36.08 11.01 -24.25
CA ILE A 18 35.53 9.66 -24.04
C ILE A 18 34.95 9.54 -22.63
N ILE A 19 35.67 9.99 -21.60
CA ILE A 19 35.18 9.99 -20.22
C ILE A 19 33.94 10.87 -20.06
N GLY A 20 33.92 12.03 -20.71
CA GLY A 20 32.76 12.92 -20.72
C GLY A 20 31.53 12.26 -21.32
N ILE A 21 31.67 11.61 -22.48
CA ILE A 21 30.58 10.88 -23.14
C ILE A 21 30.09 9.73 -22.27
N ILE A 22 30.99 8.93 -21.69
CA ILE A 22 30.61 7.82 -20.80
C ILE A 22 29.83 8.33 -19.58
N THR A 23 30.28 9.44 -18.98
CA THR A 23 29.59 10.06 -17.83
C THR A 23 28.18 10.51 -18.20
N VAL A 24 28.02 11.19 -19.35
CA VAL A 24 26.69 11.63 -19.83
C VAL A 24 25.79 10.44 -20.12
N LEU A 25 26.30 9.40 -20.78
CA LEU A 25 25.53 8.17 -21.04
C LEU A 25 25.12 7.45 -19.75
N ALA A 26 26.00 7.40 -18.75
CA ALA A 26 25.68 6.82 -17.44
C ALA A 26 24.58 7.61 -16.72
N ILE A 27 24.62 8.95 -16.77
CA ILE A 27 23.57 9.81 -16.21
C ILE A 27 22.24 9.59 -16.93
N ILE A 28 22.24 9.62 -18.27
CA ILE A 28 21.05 9.34 -19.07
C ILE A 28 20.50 7.95 -18.74
N TYR A 29 21.36 6.94 -18.63
CA TYR A 29 20.96 5.59 -18.26
C TYR A 29 20.32 5.53 -16.87
N ILE A 30 20.88 6.21 -15.86
CA ILE A 30 20.28 6.30 -14.52
C ILE A 30 18.91 7.01 -14.58
N PHE A 31 18.79 8.09 -15.35
CA PHE A 31 17.51 8.77 -15.55
C PHE A 31 16.49 7.87 -16.25
N LEU A 32 16.89 7.13 -17.29
CA LEU A 32 16.05 6.15 -17.98
C LEU A 32 15.62 5.04 -17.01
N LEU A 33 16.53 4.54 -16.18
CA LEU A 33 16.18 3.53 -15.16
C LEU A 33 15.13 4.07 -14.19
N LYS A 34 15.30 5.30 -13.68
CA LYS A 34 14.29 5.92 -12.79
C LYS A 34 12.98 6.18 -13.52
N PHE A 35 13.03 6.57 -14.78
CA PHE A 35 11.86 6.85 -15.61
C PHE A 35 11.06 5.57 -15.92
N PHE A 36 11.72 4.46 -16.24
CA PHE A 36 11.05 3.21 -16.60
C PHE A 36 10.73 2.30 -15.41
N PHE A 37 11.55 2.29 -14.36
CA PHE A 37 11.43 1.34 -13.25
C PHE A 37 11.09 2.00 -11.91
N GLY A 38 10.96 3.33 -11.87
CA GLY A 38 10.68 4.07 -10.65
C GLY A 38 11.91 4.29 -9.76
N GLY A 39 11.64 4.83 -8.57
CA GLY A 39 12.60 4.95 -7.49
C GLY A 39 12.93 3.59 -6.84
N PRO A 40 14.01 3.55 -6.03
CA PRO A 40 14.34 2.35 -5.28
C PRO A 40 13.21 1.95 -4.32
N VAL A 41 13.07 0.65 -4.10
CA VAL A 41 12.14 0.10 -3.11
C VAL A 41 12.55 0.59 -1.71
N LYS A 42 11.59 1.16 -0.99
CA LYS A 42 11.71 1.47 0.43
C LYS A 42 11.02 0.35 1.20
N LYS A 43 11.80 -0.41 1.97
CA LYS A 43 11.31 -1.53 2.77
C LYS A 43 11.60 -1.28 4.25
N ILE A 44 10.59 -1.47 5.10
CA ILE A 44 10.67 -1.31 6.55
C ILE A 44 9.96 -2.52 7.19
N GLU A 45 10.68 -3.28 8.00
CA GLU A 45 10.15 -4.45 8.74
C GLU A 45 10.25 -4.30 10.25
N ASP A 46 10.91 -3.22 10.70
CA ASP A 46 11.09 -2.94 12.12
C ASP A 46 9.79 -2.37 12.69
N VAL A 47 9.11 -3.15 13.52
CA VAL A 47 7.83 -2.79 14.12
C VAL A 47 7.91 -1.52 14.98
N ASN A 48 9.09 -1.21 15.54
CA ASN A 48 9.27 0.03 16.31
C ASN A 48 9.17 1.30 15.44
N LYS A 49 9.22 1.15 14.11
CA LYS A 49 9.04 2.24 13.13
C LYS A 49 7.63 2.30 12.55
N TYR A 50 6.72 1.46 13.04
CA TYR A 50 5.35 1.38 12.54
C TYR A 50 4.68 2.77 12.53
N GLU A 51 4.58 3.41 13.70
CA GLU A 51 3.87 4.69 13.85
C GLU A 51 4.50 5.79 13.01
N GLU A 52 5.83 5.92 13.04
CA GLU A 52 6.57 6.88 12.21
C GLU A 52 6.29 6.64 10.71
N THR A 53 6.24 5.37 10.30
CA THR A 53 5.99 4.99 8.91
C THR A 53 4.57 5.35 8.49
N ILE A 54 3.55 4.91 9.23
CA ILE A 54 2.15 5.22 8.92
C ILE A 54 1.93 6.74 8.91
N LEU A 55 2.43 7.46 9.91
CA LEU A 55 2.32 8.92 9.98
C LEU A 55 2.98 9.60 8.78
N LYS A 56 4.19 9.17 8.40
CA LYS A 56 4.94 9.74 7.27
C LYS A 56 4.21 9.61 5.94
N TYR A 57 3.50 8.50 5.72
CA TYR A 57 2.78 8.24 4.47
C TYR A 57 1.32 8.72 4.51
N THR A 58 0.85 9.29 5.63
CA THR A 58 -0.49 9.89 5.80
C THR A 58 -0.50 11.40 6.07
N SER A 59 0.58 11.96 6.65
CA SER A 59 0.65 13.33 7.14
C SER A 59 1.70 14.16 6.37
N GLY A 60 1.27 15.00 5.42
CA GLY A 60 2.14 16.02 4.81
C GLY A 60 1.72 16.56 3.45
N ASP A 61 2.21 17.76 3.10
CA ASP A 61 1.99 18.55 1.85
C ASP A 61 2.31 17.84 0.52
N SER A 62 2.73 16.58 0.56
CA SER A 62 2.80 15.70 -0.60
C SER A 62 1.45 15.00 -0.75
N ILE A 63 0.66 15.45 -1.72
CA ILE A 63 -0.50 14.72 -2.23
C ILE A 63 -0.13 13.23 -2.36
N ASN A 64 -0.69 12.42 -1.45
CA ASN A 64 -0.92 10.97 -1.52
C ASN A 64 0.18 10.14 -2.19
N HIS A 65 1.26 9.82 -1.46
CA HIS A 65 2.14 8.73 -1.86
C HIS A 65 1.41 7.38 -1.87
N VAL A 66 0.37 7.22 -1.05
CA VAL A 66 -0.48 6.03 -1.03
C VAL A 66 -1.95 6.48 -1.01
N HIS A 67 -2.81 5.72 -1.67
CA HIS A 67 -4.24 6.02 -1.79
C HIS A 67 -5.02 5.50 -0.57
N THR A 68 -4.59 5.90 0.63
CA THR A 68 -5.18 5.45 1.90
C THR A 68 -4.83 6.42 3.02
N GLY A 69 -5.70 6.48 4.03
CA GLY A 69 -5.43 7.11 5.32
C GLY A 69 -5.10 6.09 6.42
N PHE A 70 -4.93 4.80 6.07
CA PHE A 70 -4.74 3.66 6.96
C PHE A 70 -5.73 3.62 8.12
N ILE A 71 -7.02 3.78 7.83
CA ILE A 71 -8.06 3.91 8.87
C ILE A 71 -8.37 2.57 9.54
N THR A 72 -8.14 1.45 8.83
CA THR A 72 -8.25 0.11 9.44
C THR A 72 -7.08 -0.20 10.34
N PHE A 73 -5.92 0.40 10.11
CA PHE A 73 -4.73 0.21 10.91
C PHE A 73 -4.83 0.98 12.24
N PRO A 74 -4.31 0.44 13.35
CA PRO A 74 -4.32 1.15 14.63
C PRO A 74 -3.33 2.32 14.60
N GLU A 75 -3.64 3.47 15.20
CA GLU A 75 -2.71 4.62 15.20
C GLU A 75 -1.39 4.31 15.92
N SER A 76 -1.47 3.52 17.00
CA SER A 76 -0.35 2.98 17.76
C SER A 76 -0.59 1.51 18.07
N ILE A 77 0.49 0.74 18.19
CA ILE A 77 0.40 -0.65 18.62
C ILE A 77 0.41 -0.66 20.16
N PRO A 78 -0.62 -1.20 20.84
CA PRO A 78 -0.66 -1.21 22.30
C PRO A 78 0.47 -2.08 22.87
N GLU A 79 0.93 -1.74 24.07
CA GLU A 79 2.01 -2.46 24.76
C GLU A 79 1.68 -3.94 24.96
N SER A 80 0.40 -4.27 25.22
CA SER A 80 -0.07 -5.66 25.34
C SER A 80 0.28 -6.51 24.12
N ALA A 81 0.33 -5.91 22.92
CA ALA A 81 0.65 -6.64 21.71
C ALA A 81 2.12 -7.06 21.60
N PHE A 82 3.01 -6.42 22.36
CA PHE A 82 4.40 -6.83 22.51
C PHE A 82 4.60 -7.87 23.61
N GLU A 83 3.64 -7.98 24.54
CA GLU A 83 3.70 -8.88 25.70
C GLU A 83 2.98 -10.22 25.47
N SER A 84 2.07 -10.29 24.49
CA SER A 84 1.11 -11.38 24.24
C SER A 84 1.70 -12.69 23.70
N GLY A 85 3.00 -12.93 23.86
CA GLY A 85 3.69 -14.18 23.50
C GLY A 85 4.15 -14.28 22.04
N SER A 86 3.70 -13.37 21.17
CA SER A 86 4.26 -13.17 19.83
C SER A 86 4.37 -11.69 19.52
N GLU A 87 5.59 -11.21 19.26
CA GLU A 87 5.82 -9.82 18.87
C GLU A 87 5.03 -9.47 17.60
N PRO A 88 4.53 -8.22 17.47
CA PRO A 88 3.83 -7.81 16.27
C PRO A 88 4.72 -7.91 15.03
N GLU A 89 4.17 -8.46 13.95
CA GLU A 89 4.88 -8.56 12.67
C GLU A 89 4.51 -7.37 11.79
N PHE A 90 5.49 -6.51 11.50
CA PHE A 90 5.30 -5.37 10.61
C PHE A 90 6.09 -5.53 9.32
N TYR A 91 5.48 -5.15 8.21
CA TYR A 91 6.12 -5.02 6.91
C TYR A 91 5.49 -3.87 6.16
N PHE A 92 6.35 -3.02 5.61
CA PHE A 92 5.98 -1.92 4.74
C PHE A 92 6.92 -1.91 3.54
N GLU A 93 6.36 -1.96 2.35
CA GLU A 93 7.06 -1.76 1.09
C GLU A 93 6.40 -0.63 0.32
N TYR A 94 7.21 0.32 -0.13
CA TYR A 94 6.80 1.41 -1.00
C TYR A 94 7.77 1.53 -2.17
N ARG A 95 7.23 1.64 -3.37
CA ARG A 95 8.00 1.98 -4.56
C ARG A 95 7.33 3.15 -5.27
N ASP A 96 8.08 4.23 -5.38
CA ASP A 96 7.71 5.36 -6.22
C ASP A 96 7.86 4.89 -7.68
N THR A 97 6.76 4.77 -8.42
CA THR A 97 6.84 4.48 -9.86
C THR A 97 6.58 5.76 -10.65
N TRP A 98 6.86 5.74 -11.94
CA TRP A 98 6.59 6.90 -12.81
C TRP A 98 5.10 7.25 -12.92
N ASP A 99 4.23 6.23 -12.80
CA ASP A 99 2.79 6.39 -12.98
C ASP A 99 2.09 6.47 -11.62
N VAL A 100 1.92 5.32 -10.96
CA VAL A 100 1.28 5.25 -9.65
C VAL A 100 2.15 4.44 -8.69
N PRO A 101 2.45 4.96 -7.49
CA PRO A 101 3.25 4.23 -6.51
C PRO A 101 2.59 2.90 -6.11
N THR A 102 3.43 1.88 -5.98
CA THR A 102 2.99 0.57 -5.46
C THR A 102 3.32 0.49 -3.99
N CYS A 103 2.38 -0.01 -3.19
CA CYS A 103 2.57 -0.18 -1.76
C CYS A 103 2.02 -1.53 -1.29
N GLU A 104 2.66 -2.05 -0.26
CA GLU A 104 2.22 -3.22 0.49
C GLU A 104 2.49 -2.96 1.96
N VAL A 105 1.45 -3.08 2.78
CA VAL A 105 1.56 -2.97 4.23
C VAL A 105 0.89 -4.17 4.84
N TYR A 106 1.61 -4.81 5.75
CA TYR A 106 1.15 -5.93 6.55
C TYR A 106 1.51 -5.65 8.00
N LEU A 107 0.52 -5.67 8.87
CA LEU A 107 0.70 -5.67 10.31
C LEU A 107 -0.08 -6.85 10.87
N LYS A 108 0.56 -7.69 11.68
CA LYS A 108 -0.13 -8.70 12.48
C LYS A 108 0.12 -8.43 13.95
N CYS A 109 -0.96 -8.34 14.70
CA CYS A 109 -0.90 -8.16 16.14
C CYS A 109 -1.62 -9.32 16.84
N GLN A 110 -1.10 -9.67 18.00
CA GLN A 110 -1.74 -10.57 18.97
C GLN A 110 -2.00 -9.70 20.19
N TYR A 111 -3.23 -9.59 20.66
CA TYR A 111 -3.62 -8.69 21.74
C TYR A 111 -3.97 -9.47 23.00
N ASP A 112 -4.02 -8.79 24.14
CA ASP A 112 -4.78 -9.28 25.29
C ASP A 112 -6.30 -9.12 25.08
N ASP A 113 -7.11 -9.67 25.98
CA ASP A 113 -8.57 -9.63 25.86
C ASP A 113 -9.15 -8.21 25.83
N THR A 114 -8.52 -7.27 26.53
CA THR A 114 -9.03 -5.90 26.70
C THR A 114 -8.74 -5.08 25.45
N ASP A 115 -7.50 -5.11 24.98
CA ASP A 115 -7.08 -4.38 23.80
C ASP A 115 -7.68 -4.98 22.52
N TYR A 116 -7.85 -6.31 22.46
CA TYR A 116 -8.58 -6.96 21.36
C TYR A 116 -10.03 -6.47 21.27
N ALA A 117 -10.76 -6.47 22.40
CA ALA A 117 -12.15 -6.01 22.42
C ALA A 117 -12.27 -4.50 22.11
N SER A 118 -11.32 -3.70 22.58
CA SER A 118 -11.22 -2.27 22.25
C SER A 118 -10.99 -2.06 20.76
N GLU A 119 -10.08 -2.83 20.16
CA GLU A 119 -9.73 -2.72 18.75
C GLU A 119 -10.85 -3.18 17.82
N LEU A 120 -11.55 -4.28 18.14
CA LEU A 120 -12.75 -4.68 17.42
C LEU A 120 -13.85 -3.62 17.50
N SER A 121 -14.02 -3.00 18.68
CA SER A 121 -14.96 -1.89 18.85
C SER A 121 -14.56 -0.69 17.99
N ARG A 122 -13.27 -0.33 17.97
CA ARG A 122 -12.75 0.74 17.11
C ARG A 122 -13.09 0.47 15.66
N LEU A 123 -12.77 -0.72 15.14
CA LEU A 123 -13.07 -1.11 13.77
C LEU A 123 -14.58 -1.04 13.48
N GLN A 124 -15.42 -1.60 14.35
CA GLN A 124 -16.87 -1.61 14.18
C GLN A 124 -17.49 -0.20 14.08
N TYR A 125 -16.99 0.76 14.86
CA TYR A 125 -17.55 2.12 14.92
C TYR A 125 -16.76 3.14 14.09
N THR A 126 -15.73 2.70 13.37
CA THR A 126 -14.92 3.57 12.50
C THR A 126 -15.75 4.07 11.31
N SER A 127 -15.73 5.38 11.12
CA SER A 127 -16.37 6.03 9.98
C SER A 127 -15.64 7.30 9.54
N LYS A 128 -15.77 7.62 8.26
CA LYS A 128 -15.23 8.82 7.63
C LYS A 128 -16.36 9.81 7.35
N SER A 129 -16.19 11.03 7.85
CA SER A 129 -17.05 12.16 7.53
C SER A 129 -16.39 13.08 6.50
N PHE A 130 -17.22 13.69 5.65
CA PHE A 130 -16.78 14.56 4.58
C PHE A 130 -17.36 15.96 4.77
N LYS A 131 -16.50 16.98 4.71
CA LYS A 131 -16.93 18.37 4.84
C LYS A 131 -17.94 18.71 3.74
N GLY A 132 -19.13 19.12 4.13
CA GLY A 132 -20.22 19.47 3.21
C GLY A 132 -21.19 18.32 2.91
N TYR A 133 -20.96 17.11 3.44
CA TYR A 133 -21.86 15.97 3.31
C TYR A 133 -22.50 15.63 4.66
N LYS A 134 -23.77 15.21 4.63
CA LYS A 134 -24.49 14.76 5.84
C LYS A 134 -24.22 13.29 6.16
N ASN A 135 -23.82 12.50 5.17
CA ASN A 135 -23.58 11.07 5.31
C ASN A 135 -22.11 10.81 5.64
N THR A 136 -21.87 9.72 6.36
CA THR A 136 -20.55 9.16 6.65
C THR A 136 -20.42 7.82 5.96
N ASN A 137 -19.20 7.46 5.55
CA ASN A 137 -18.88 6.10 5.13
C ASN A 137 -18.32 5.34 6.32
N SER A 138 -18.73 4.09 6.53
CA SER A 138 -18.23 3.24 7.63
C SER A 138 -17.46 2.05 7.06
N LEU A 139 -16.63 1.39 7.86
CA LEU A 139 -16.03 0.14 7.39
C LEU A 139 -17.12 -0.87 7.01
N VAL A 140 -16.93 -1.57 5.88
CA VAL A 140 -17.82 -2.66 5.47
C VAL A 140 -17.40 -3.92 6.21
N TYR A 141 -18.31 -4.54 6.94
CA TYR A 141 -18.06 -5.84 7.57
C TYR A 141 -18.46 -6.96 6.60
N ASP A 142 -17.52 -7.85 6.31
CA ASP A 142 -17.72 -9.03 5.45
C ASP A 142 -17.30 -10.30 6.22
N ASP A 143 -18.27 -11.17 6.50
CA ASP A 143 -18.11 -12.51 7.10
C ASP A 143 -18.59 -13.59 6.12
N THR A 144 -18.48 -13.31 4.81
CA THR A 144 -18.78 -14.28 3.77
C THR A 144 -17.58 -15.16 3.49
N ALA A 145 -17.80 -16.23 2.71
CA ALA A 145 -16.72 -17.12 2.29
C ALA A 145 -15.72 -16.49 1.30
N ARG A 146 -15.83 -15.20 0.97
CA ARG A 146 -14.89 -14.49 0.09
C ARG A 146 -13.50 -14.36 0.74
N PHE A 147 -13.48 -14.14 2.05
CA PHE A 147 -12.28 -14.15 2.88
C PHE A 147 -12.20 -15.43 3.71
N SER A 148 -11.00 -15.75 4.22
CA SER A 148 -10.79 -16.89 5.13
C SER A 148 -11.30 -16.65 6.55
N HIS A 149 -11.52 -15.38 6.90
CA HIS A 149 -11.92 -14.87 8.20
C HIS A 149 -12.77 -13.60 8.03
N PRO A 150 -13.55 -13.19 9.05
CA PRO A 150 -14.27 -11.92 9.01
C PRO A 150 -13.33 -10.73 8.81
N VAL A 151 -13.75 -9.75 7.99
CA VAL A 151 -12.97 -8.55 7.69
C VAL A 151 -13.76 -7.26 7.85
N TYR A 152 -13.07 -6.19 8.24
CA TYR A 152 -13.54 -4.80 8.21
C TYR A 152 -12.81 -4.06 7.09
N ILE A 153 -13.54 -3.73 6.03
CA ILE A 153 -13.01 -3.23 4.76
C ILE A 153 -13.15 -1.70 4.68
N ALA A 154 -12.04 -1.02 4.42
CA ALA A 154 -11.98 0.39 4.08
C ALA A 154 -11.92 0.60 2.56
N ILE A 155 -11.15 -0.23 1.86
CA ILE A 155 -11.01 -0.19 0.40
C ILE A 155 -11.17 -1.61 -0.14
N ASP A 156 -12.12 -1.79 -1.06
CA ASP A 156 -12.37 -3.04 -1.77
C ASP A 156 -12.11 -2.81 -3.27
N HIS A 157 -10.95 -3.27 -3.74
CA HIS A 157 -10.44 -3.20 -5.14
C HIS A 157 -10.58 -1.85 -5.87
N HIS A 158 -10.87 -0.76 -5.15
CA HIS A 158 -10.95 0.56 -5.72
C HIS A 158 -9.56 1.07 -6.10
N SER A 159 -9.38 1.43 -7.37
CA SER A 159 -8.09 1.89 -7.91
C SER A 159 -6.93 0.91 -7.63
N TYR A 160 -7.16 -0.37 -7.93
CA TYR A 160 -6.19 -1.47 -7.71
C TYR A 160 -5.69 -1.56 -6.26
N SER A 161 -6.54 -1.19 -5.30
CA SER A 161 -6.15 -1.11 -3.90
C SER A 161 -7.09 -1.90 -3.00
N TYR A 162 -6.54 -2.42 -1.91
CA TYR A 162 -7.28 -3.04 -0.83
C TYR A 162 -6.81 -2.46 0.48
N GLU A 163 -7.74 -2.26 1.41
CA GLU A 163 -7.46 -1.93 2.79
C GLU A 163 -8.48 -2.60 3.68
N TYR A 164 -8.03 -3.49 4.57
CA TYR A 164 -8.92 -4.18 5.51
C TYR A 164 -8.18 -4.66 6.75
N ALA A 165 -8.94 -4.81 7.84
CA ALA A 165 -8.51 -5.54 9.03
C ALA A 165 -9.25 -6.89 9.07
N MET A 166 -8.52 -7.97 9.29
CA MET A 166 -9.00 -9.35 9.33
C MET A 166 -8.91 -9.89 10.74
N ASP A 167 -10.05 -10.32 11.29
CA ASP A 167 -10.14 -10.93 12.61
C ASP A 167 -9.83 -12.43 12.52
N LEU A 168 -8.62 -12.83 12.90
CA LEU A 168 -8.20 -14.24 12.88
C LEU A 168 -8.79 -15.05 14.04
N GLY A 169 -9.47 -14.40 14.98
CA GLY A 169 -9.85 -14.98 16.26
C GLY A 169 -8.64 -15.17 17.18
N ASN A 170 -8.89 -15.70 18.38
CA ASN A 170 -7.87 -15.87 19.44
C ASN A 170 -7.09 -14.58 19.71
N ASN A 171 -7.77 -13.43 19.68
CA ASN A 171 -7.21 -12.11 19.91
C ASN A 171 -6.13 -11.68 18.89
N SER A 172 -6.13 -12.24 17.68
CA SER A 172 -5.22 -11.85 16.61
C SER A 172 -5.94 -11.12 15.50
N ILE A 173 -5.38 -9.99 15.07
CA ILE A 173 -5.88 -9.20 13.94
C ILE A 173 -4.73 -8.96 12.96
N VAL A 174 -5.02 -9.10 11.68
CA VAL A 174 -4.12 -8.75 10.57
C VAL A 174 -4.66 -7.53 9.85
N TYR A 175 -3.80 -6.57 9.58
CA TYR A 175 -4.10 -5.34 8.83
C TYR A 175 -3.36 -5.38 7.51
N ILE A 176 -4.09 -5.20 6.42
CA ILE A 176 -3.58 -5.32 5.06
C ILE A 176 -3.88 -4.05 4.30
N TYR A 177 -2.85 -3.54 3.62
CA TYR A 177 -3.00 -2.57 2.55
C TYR A 177 -2.19 -3.03 1.33
N THR A 178 -2.80 -2.99 0.16
CA THR A 178 -2.09 -3.15 -1.11
C THR A 178 -2.51 -2.04 -2.06
N SER A 179 -1.58 -1.51 -2.84
CA SER A 179 -1.88 -0.62 -3.95
C SER A 179 -1.10 -1.00 -5.19
N TRP A 180 -1.81 -1.10 -6.31
CA TRP A 180 -1.24 -1.33 -7.64
C TRP A 180 -0.39 -2.60 -7.74
N LYS A 181 -0.78 -3.65 -7.00
CA LYS A 181 -0.24 -5.02 -7.08
C LYS A 181 -1.12 -5.79 -8.06
N LYS A 182 -0.61 -6.08 -9.26
CA LYS A 182 -1.44 -6.54 -10.40
C LYS A 182 -1.52 -8.06 -10.50
N ALA A 183 -0.68 -8.77 -9.76
CA ALA A 183 -0.66 -10.22 -9.68
C ALA A 183 -0.30 -10.68 -8.26
N LEU A 184 -0.62 -11.91 -7.91
CA LEU A 184 -0.20 -12.52 -6.64
C LEU A 184 1.32 -12.49 -6.47
N ASP A 185 2.07 -12.69 -7.55
CA ASP A 185 3.54 -12.65 -7.54
C ASP A 185 4.12 -11.27 -7.15
N ASP A 186 3.31 -10.20 -7.21
CA ASP A 186 3.71 -8.86 -6.77
C ASP A 186 3.63 -8.69 -5.25
N ILE A 187 2.86 -9.55 -4.56
CA ILE A 187 2.71 -9.59 -3.11
C ILE A 187 3.92 -10.31 -2.50
N LYS A 188 4.55 -9.71 -1.49
CA LYS A 188 5.83 -10.19 -0.94
C LYS A 188 5.73 -10.76 0.45
N LYS A 189 4.87 -10.20 1.31
CA LYS A 189 4.73 -10.60 2.71
C LYS A 189 3.34 -11.10 3.05
N ILE A 190 2.28 -10.55 2.46
CA ILE A 190 0.90 -10.94 2.80
C ILE A 190 0.67 -12.40 2.36
N PRO A 191 0.29 -13.31 3.28
CA PRO A 191 -0.08 -14.67 2.93
C PRO A 191 -1.28 -14.71 1.97
N THR A 192 -1.24 -15.59 0.97
CA THR A 192 -2.30 -15.69 -0.06
C THR A 192 -3.65 -16.03 0.55
N GLU A 193 -3.69 -16.80 1.64
CA GLU A 193 -4.91 -17.14 2.37
C GLU A 193 -5.59 -15.93 3.04
N TYR A 194 -4.89 -14.80 3.21
CA TYR A 194 -5.46 -13.57 3.74
C TYR A 194 -5.96 -12.63 2.65
N LEU A 195 -5.72 -12.95 1.37
CA LEU A 195 -6.28 -12.23 0.24
C LEU A 195 -7.69 -12.73 -0.07
N PRO A 196 -8.57 -11.89 -0.64
CA PRO A 196 -9.88 -12.32 -1.09
C PRO A 196 -9.75 -13.38 -2.20
N LYS A 197 -10.68 -14.33 -2.27
CA LYS A 197 -10.64 -15.42 -3.28
C LYS A 197 -10.68 -14.93 -4.72
N ASP A 198 -11.26 -13.75 -4.95
CA ASP A 198 -11.35 -13.05 -6.22
C ASP A 198 -10.20 -12.07 -6.47
N PHE A 199 -9.12 -12.07 -5.66
CA PHE A 199 -8.03 -11.09 -5.77
C PHE A 199 -7.42 -10.98 -7.18
N GLU A 200 -7.08 -12.08 -7.85
CA GLU A 200 -6.50 -12.01 -9.19
C GLU A 200 -7.51 -11.51 -10.23
N ASP A 201 -8.76 -11.95 -10.11
CA ASP A 201 -9.84 -11.55 -11.02
C ASP A 201 -10.16 -10.05 -10.85
N SER A 202 -10.16 -9.55 -9.62
CA SER A 202 -10.48 -8.16 -9.30
C SER A 202 -9.39 -7.18 -9.77
N MET A 203 -8.15 -7.64 -9.96
CA MET A 203 -7.03 -6.82 -10.46
C MET A 203 -7.02 -6.63 -11.99
N THR A 204 -8.01 -7.17 -12.70
CA THR A 204 -8.21 -6.89 -14.14
C THR A 204 -8.60 -5.43 -14.37
N ALA A 205 -8.21 -4.87 -15.53
CA ALA A 205 -8.34 -3.44 -15.77
C ALA A 205 -9.80 -2.93 -15.79
N ASP A 206 -10.75 -3.79 -16.14
CA ASP A 206 -12.18 -3.52 -16.13
C ASP A 206 -12.81 -3.57 -14.72
N LYS A 207 -12.20 -4.30 -13.78
CA LYS A 207 -12.72 -4.48 -12.42
C LYS A 207 -12.01 -3.64 -11.36
N ALA A 208 -10.72 -3.35 -11.52
CA ALA A 208 -9.96 -2.54 -10.57
C ALA A 208 -10.02 -1.02 -10.86
N ALA A 209 -10.58 -0.62 -12.00
CA ALA A 209 -10.68 0.78 -12.38
C ALA A 209 -11.58 1.56 -11.41
N PHE A 210 -11.25 2.82 -11.15
CA PHE A 210 -12.01 3.73 -10.28
C PHE A 210 -13.54 3.63 -10.41
N PHE A 211 -14.06 3.57 -11.64
CA PHE A 211 -15.50 3.54 -11.94
C PHE A 211 -16.11 2.12 -12.01
N ALA A 212 -15.37 1.08 -11.65
CA ALA A 212 -15.86 -0.29 -11.72
C ALA A 212 -17.00 -0.52 -10.72
N GLU A 213 -18.01 -1.27 -11.17
CA GLU A 213 -19.15 -1.64 -10.34
C GLU A 213 -18.67 -2.60 -9.25
N GLY A 214 -19.04 -2.31 -8.00
CA GLY A 214 -18.64 -3.13 -6.86
C GLY A 214 -17.34 -2.73 -6.18
N ASN A 215 -16.71 -1.62 -6.57
CA ASN A 215 -15.63 -0.99 -5.81
C ASN A 215 -16.16 -0.29 -4.55
N TYR A 216 -15.47 -0.46 -3.42
CA TYR A 216 -15.72 0.33 -2.21
C TYR A 216 -14.49 1.13 -1.79
N ASP A 217 -14.69 2.37 -1.36
CA ASP A 217 -13.64 3.21 -0.79
C ASP A 217 -14.24 4.17 0.26
N ILE A 218 -13.86 3.96 1.53
CA ILE A 218 -14.31 4.77 2.66
C ILE A 218 -13.84 6.24 2.55
N TYR A 219 -12.79 6.53 1.78
CA TYR A 219 -12.21 7.86 1.58
C TYR A 219 -12.88 8.64 0.45
N GLU A 220 -13.81 8.04 -0.29
CA GLU A 220 -14.57 8.74 -1.31
C GLU A 220 -15.85 9.35 -0.77
N ALA A 221 -16.07 10.62 -1.09
CA ALA A 221 -17.31 11.27 -0.71
C ALA A 221 -18.50 10.51 -1.34
N PRO A 222 -19.53 10.17 -0.56
CA PRO A 222 -20.65 9.37 -1.05
C PRO A 222 -21.29 10.04 -2.27
N ASN A 223 -21.27 9.34 -3.40
CA ASN A 223 -21.90 9.82 -4.63
C ASN A 223 -23.44 9.80 -4.45
N PRO A 224 -24.12 10.96 -4.45
CA PRO A 224 -25.58 11.01 -4.26
C PRO A 224 -26.38 10.37 -5.41
N SER A 225 -25.72 9.95 -6.49
CA SER A 225 -26.32 9.38 -7.70
C SER A 225 -25.81 7.98 -8.08
N GLY A 226 -24.86 7.41 -7.32
CA GLY A 226 -24.31 6.08 -7.56
C GLY A 226 -24.99 4.99 -6.73
N PRO A 227 -24.95 3.71 -7.15
CA PRO A 227 -25.41 2.61 -6.32
C PRO A 227 -24.64 2.60 -4.99
N GLN A 228 -25.36 2.54 -3.87
CA GLN A 228 -24.74 2.39 -2.56
C GLN A 228 -24.19 0.98 -2.43
N HIS A 229 -22.95 0.87 -1.98
CA HIS A 229 -22.32 -0.41 -1.71
C HIS A 229 -23.00 -1.08 -0.51
N THR A 230 -23.70 -2.18 -0.74
CA THR A 230 -24.43 -2.91 0.32
C THR A 230 -23.63 -4.09 0.88
N GLY A 231 -22.31 -4.12 0.69
CA GLY A 231 -21.42 -5.09 1.34
C GLY A 231 -21.52 -6.53 0.81
N ALA A 232 -22.10 -6.73 -0.37
CA ALA A 232 -22.04 -8.01 -1.08
C ALA A 232 -22.39 -7.76 -2.55
N VAL A 233 -21.37 -7.60 -3.39
CA VAL A 233 -21.56 -7.77 -4.84
C VAL A 233 -21.19 -9.21 -5.15
N ASP A 234 -22.17 -9.97 -5.63
CA ASP A 234 -22.01 -11.37 -6.00
C ASP A 234 -21.23 -11.47 -7.31
N TYR A 235 -19.93 -11.74 -7.22
CA TYR A 235 -19.02 -11.87 -8.37
C TYR A 235 -19.14 -13.22 -9.10
N THR A 236 -20.17 -14.04 -8.82
CA THR A 236 -20.32 -15.39 -9.42
C THR A 236 -20.93 -15.43 -10.83
N ARG A 237 -20.70 -14.42 -11.69
CA ARG A 237 -21.13 -14.47 -13.11
C ARG A 237 -19.97 -14.60 -14.09
#